data_AF-A0A067GEX4-F1
#
_entry.id   AF-A0A067GEX4-F1
#
_cell.length_a   1.000
_cell.length_b   1.000
_cell.length_c   1.000
_cell.angle_alpha   90.00
_cell.angle_beta   90.00
_cell.angle_gamma   90.00
#
_symmetry.space_group_name_H-M   'P 1'
#
loop_
_entity.id
_entity.type
_entity.pdbx_description
1 polymer ?
#
loop_
_entity_poly.entity_id
_entity_poly.type
_entity_poly.pdbx_seq_one_letter_code
_entity_poly.pdbx_strand_id
1 'polypeptide(L)'
;MECRSQDKRLDGLKTKITAVRAERDSVSLSHPVKGTSNISGSMLKRKYFMVIGINTAFSSRKRRDSVRATWMPQGEKRKMLEEAKGIIIRFVIGHSATSGGILDKAIDAEEKMHGDFLRLEHIEGYLELSAKTKTYFATAVSMWDAEFYIKVDDDVHVNLATLGMTLAAHRTKPRVYVGCMKSGPVLARKGVKYYEPEYWKFGEIGNKYFRHATGQLYALSKDLATYISINQHLLHKYANEDVSLGSWFIGLDVEHVDDRRLCCGTPPDCEWKAQLGKTCVATFDWRCSGICKSVERIKEVHELCGEGEDTLWRASF
;
A
#
# COMPACT_ATOMS: atom_id res chain seq x y z
N MET A 1 -9.39 21.90 49.90
CA MET A 1 -7.95 21.51 50.06
C MET A 1 -7.61 20.23 49.29
N GLU A 2 -8.36 19.88 48.22
CA GLU A 2 -8.27 18.57 47.52
C GLU A 2 -7.65 18.61 46.12
N CYS A 3 -7.56 19.78 45.47
CA CYS A 3 -7.02 19.86 44.10
C CYS A 3 -5.47 19.71 44.08
N ARG A 4 -4.76 20.24 45.09
CA ARG A 4 -3.29 20.11 45.21
C ARG A 4 -2.79 18.70 45.53
N SER A 5 -3.64 17.82 46.08
CA SER A 5 -3.23 16.43 46.38
C SER A 5 -3.37 15.51 45.15
N GLN A 6 -4.29 15.82 44.25
CA GLN A 6 -4.51 15.07 43.01
C GLN A 6 -3.39 15.34 41.98
N ASP A 7 -2.92 16.59 41.85
CA ASP A 7 -1.80 16.93 40.96
C ASP A 7 -0.50 16.25 41.37
N LYS A 8 -0.22 16.18 42.68
CA LYS A 8 0.95 15.45 43.20
C LYS A 8 0.87 13.95 42.91
N ARG A 9 -0.35 13.38 42.87
CA ARG A 9 -0.58 11.97 42.54
C ARG A 9 -0.36 11.71 41.04
N LEU A 10 -0.76 12.66 40.20
CA LEU A 10 -0.60 12.59 38.74
C LEU A 10 0.87 12.73 38.32
N ASP A 11 1.63 13.62 38.96
CA ASP A 11 3.08 13.77 38.73
C ASP A 11 3.89 12.60 39.28
N GLY A 12 3.46 12.01 40.41
CA GLY A 12 4.01 10.76 40.91
C GLY A 12 3.80 9.59 39.95
N LEU A 13 2.65 9.54 39.26
CA LEU A 13 2.34 8.51 38.26
C LEU A 13 3.16 8.70 36.97
N LYS A 14 3.31 9.94 36.49
CA LYS A 14 4.15 10.27 35.33
C LYS A 14 5.61 9.89 35.57
N THR A 15 6.16 10.20 36.74
CA THR A 15 7.53 9.85 37.10
C THR A 15 7.74 8.32 37.11
N LYS A 16 6.76 7.55 37.62
CA LYS A 16 6.81 6.08 37.58
C LYS A 16 6.74 5.53 36.16
N ILE A 17 5.92 6.10 35.28
CA ILE A 17 5.82 5.70 33.87
C ILE A 17 7.14 5.97 33.13
N THR A 18 7.79 7.11 33.41
CA THR A 18 9.09 7.45 32.82
C THR A 18 10.20 6.50 33.32
N ALA A 19 10.19 6.12 34.60
CA ALA A 19 11.14 5.15 35.14
C ALA A 19 10.96 3.74 34.52
N VAL A 20 9.72 3.27 34.36
CA VAL A 20 9.43 1.97 33.73
C VAL A 20 9.80 1.96 32.24
N ARG A 21 9.70 3.10 31.54
CA ARG A 21 10.19 3.23 30.16
C ARG A 21 11.72 3.18 30.09
N ALA A 22 12.40 3.87 31.00
CA ALA A 22 13.87 3.85 31.07
C ALA A 22 14.43 2.46 31.44
N GLU A 23 13.75 1.68 32.28
CA GLU A 23 14.12 0.28 32.56
C GLU A 23 13.85 -0.65 31.38
N ARG A 24 12.78 -0.43 30.60
CA ARG A 24 12.49 -1.22 29.40
C ARG A 24 13.52 -0.98 28.29
N ASP A 25 14.04 0.24 28.20
CA ASP A 25 15.08 0.62 27.24
C ASP A 25 16.47 0.09 27.66
N SER A 26 16.72 -0.14 28.96
CA SER A 26 17.99 -0.69 29.45
C SER A 26 18.05 -2.23 29.45
N VAL A 27 16.91 -2.93 29.50
CA VAL A 27 16.85 -4.41 29.45
C VAL A 27 17.02 -4.97 28.02
N SER A 28 16.95 -4.13 26.98
CA SER A 28 17.20 -4.57 25.59
C SER A 28 18.70 -4.63 25.20
N LEU A 29 19.61 -4.36 26.13
CA LEU A 29 21.06 -4.35 25.92
C LEU A 29 21.80 -5.11 27.03
N SER A 30 21.68 -6.44 27.06
CA SER A 30 22.74 -7.31 27.62
C SER A 30 22.40 -8.77 27.35
N HIS A 31 23.24 -9.47 26.59
CA HIS A 31 23.74 -10.84 26.81
C HIS A 31 24.90 -11.04 25.81
N PRO A 32 26.18 -11.16 26.26
CA PRO A 32 27.36 -11.12 25.40
C PRO A 32 27.79 -12.51 24.93
N VAL A 33 28.03 -12.68 23.63
CA VAL A 33 28.90 -13.75 23.10
C VAL A 33 30.08 -13.07 22.40
N LYS A 34 31.29 -13.39 22.90
CA LYS A 34 32.58 -12.85 22.47
C LYS A 34 32.87 -13.18 21.00
N GLY A 35 33.32 -12.17 20.24
CA GLY A 35 34.09 -12.37 19.01
C GLY A 35 33.99 -11.23 18.00
N THR A 36 35.07 -10.45 17.89
CA THR A 36 35.50 -9.59 16.75
C THR A 36 34.77 -8.26 16.46
N SER A 37 35.48 -7.18 16.86
CA SER A 37 35.70 -5.90 16.17
C SER A 37 34.51 -5.02 15.75
N ASN A 38 34.48 -3.84 16.39
CA ASN A 38 33.76 -2.62 16.00
C ASN A 38 33.77 -2.34 14.50
N ILE A 39 32.58 -2.36 13.89
CA ILE A 39 32.22 -1.45 12.79
C ILE A 39 30.83 -0.91 13.14
N SER A 40 30.77 0.19 13.90
CA SER A 40 29.56 1.00 14.03
C SER A 40 29.42 1.88 12.78
N GLY A 41 29.22 1.25 11.63
CA GLY A 41 28.58 1.88 10.50
C GLY A 41 27.08 1.64 10.65
N SER A 42 26.29 2.68 10.83
CA SER A 42 24.89 2.61 10.40
C SER A 42 24.92 2.11 8.96
N MET A 43 24.61 0.83 8.70
CA MET A 43 24.45 0.34 7.34
C MET A 43 23.36 1.22 6.73
N LEU A 44 23.77 2.16 5.87
CA LEU A 44 22.84 3.00 5.15
C LEU A 44 21.87 2.06 4.45
N LYS A 45 20.59 2.08 4.86
CA LYS A 45 19.56 1.27 4.22
C LYS A 45 19.65 1.56 2.73
N ARG A 46 19.70 0.50 1.93
CA ARG A 46 19.67 0.61 0.47
C ARG A 46 18.47 1.47 0.08
N LYS A 47 18.71 2.49 -0.76
CA LYS A 47 17.65 3.30 -1.33
C LYS A 47 17.00 2.57 -2.49
N TYR A 48 15.68 2.59 -2.50
CA TYR A 48 14.84 2.04 -3.55
C TYR A 48 14.11 3.17 -4.25
N PHE A 49 13.77 2.97 -5.51
CA PHE A 49 12.93 3.91 -6.23
C PHE A 49 11.47 3.79 -5.78
N MET A 50 10.93 2.57 -5.78
CA MET A 50 9.54 2.37 -5.37
C MET A 50 9.27 1.01 -4.72
N VAL A 51 8.29 0.98 -3.82
CA VAL A 51 7.77 -0.24 -3.18
C VAL A 51 6.31 -0.41 -3.56
N ILE A 52 5.98 -1.54 -4.19
CA ILE A 52 4.63 -1.88 -4.64
C ILE A 52 4.07 -2.99 -3.75
N GLY A 53 3.00 -2.67 -3.02
CA GLY A 53 2.21 -3.62 -2.25
C GLY A 53 0.94 -4.01 -2.99
N ILE A 54 0.84 -5.28 -3.36
CA ILE A 54 -0.35 -5.84 -4.00
C ILE A 54 -1.26 -6.40 -2.92
N ASN A 55 -2.30 -5.66 -2.54
CA ASN A 55 -3.27 -6.13 -1.55
C ASN A 55 -4.01 -7.35 -2.08
N THR A 56 -3.93 -8.45 -1.34
CA THR A 56 -4.56 -9.74 -1.68
C THR A 56 -5.34 -10.30 -0.50
N ALA A 57 -5.99 -11.46 -0.66
CA ALA A 57 -6.68 -12.16 0.42
C ALA A 57 -6.41 -13.67 0.38
N PHE A 58 -6.79 -14.39 1.43
CA PHE A 58 -6.62 -15.85 1.50
C PHE A 58 -7.29 -16.58 0.31
N SER A 59 -8.48 -16.12 -0.09
CA SER A 59 -9.23 -16.68 -1.23
C SER A 59 -8.63 -16.34 -2.60
N SER A 60 -7.69 -15.40 -2.70
CA SER A 60 -7.20 -14.87 -3.97
C SER A 60 -5.99 -15.62 -4.56
N ARG A 61 -5.74 -16.88 -4.16
CA ARG A 61 -4.59 -17.66 -4.67
C ARG A 61 -4.46 -17.61 -6.19
N LYS A 62 -5.54 -17.92 -6.91
CA LYS A 62 -5.56 -17.92 -8.38
C LYS A 62 -5.28 -16.55 -8.98
N ARG A 63 -5.70 -15.46 -8.31
CA ARG A 63 -5.39 -14.09 -8.76
C ARG A 63 -3.91 -13.79 -8.63
N ARG A 64 -3.28 -14.16 -7.51
CA ARG A 64 -1.83 -14.02 -7.34
C ARG A 64 -1.06 -14.79 -8.42
N ASP A 65 -1.46 -16.03 -8.69
CA ASP A 65 -0.84 -16.82 -9.76
C ASP A 65 -1.02 -16.14 -11.14
N SER A 66 -2.17 -15.53 -11.41
CA SER A 66 -2.40 -14.79 -12.66
C SER A 66 -1.58 -13.50 -12.77
N VAL A 67 -1.35 -12.78 -11.66
CA VAL A 67 -0.48 -11.60 -11.59
C VAL A 67 0.98 -11.99 -11.83
N ARG A 68 1.44 -13.07 -11.18
CA ARG A 68 2.77 -13.67 -11.39
C ARG A 68 3.01 -14.13 -12.83
N ALA A 69 1.97 -14.69 -13.47
CA ALA A 69 2.02 -15.16 -14.84
C ALA A 69 1.95 -14.03 -15.87
N THR A 70 1.75 -12.77 -15.44
CA THR A 70 1.64 -11.61 -16.32
C THR A 70 2.66 -10.53 -15.93
N TRP A 71 2.23 -9.48 -15.24
CA TRP A 71 3.03 -8.26 -15.10
C TRP A 71 4.02 -8.27 -13.93
N MET A 72 3.94 -9.24 -13.01
CA MET A 72 4.85 -9.33 -11.87
C MET A 72 6.02 -10.30 -12.15
N PRO A 73 7.28 -9.83 -12.25
CA PRO A 73 8.43 -10.71 -12.38
C PRO A 73 8.56 -11.68 -11.20
N GLN A 74 9.03 -12.90 -11.46
CA GLN A 74 9.18 -13.98 -10.48
C GLN A 74 10.64 -14.39 -10.29
N GLY A 75 10.94 -15.04 -9.17
CA GLY A 75 12.26 -15.65 -8.90
C GLY A 75 13.42 -14.69 -9.11
N GLU A 76 14.43 -15.10 -9.87
CA GLU A 76 15.62 -14.29 -10.17
C GLU A 76 15.30 -13.00 -10.92
N LYS A 77 14.29 -12.98 -11.80
CA LYS A 77 13.88 -11.73 -12.47
C LYS A 77 13.36 -10.69 -11.48
N ARG A 78 12.68 -11.13 -10.41
CA ARG A 78 12.22 -10.24 -9.32
C ARG A 78 13.39 -9.69 -8.52
N LYS A 79 14.36 -10.54 -8.15
CA LYS A 79 15.57 -10.07 -7.45
C LYS A 79 16.36 -9.08 -8.30
N MET A 80 16.52 -9.37 -9.59
CA MET A 80 17.14 -8.45 -10.55
C MET A 80 16.39 -7.13 -10.66
N LEU A 81 15.06 -7.13 -10.55
CA LEU A 81 14.26 -5.91 -10.52
C LEU A 81 14.58 -5.07 -9.26
N GLU A 82 14.67 -5.71 -8.09
CA GLU A 82 15.04 -5.05 -6.83
C GLU A 82 16.46 -4.48 -6.90
N GLU A 83 17.39 -5.23 -7.51
CA GLU A 83 18.80 -4.89 -7.59
C GLU A 83 19.14 -3.85 -8.66
N ALA A 84 18.61 -3.99 -9.87
CA ALA A 84 18.96 -3.14 -11.00
C ALA A 84 18.07 -1.91 -11.10
N LYS A 85 16.80 -2.00 -10.66
CA LYS A 85 15.81 -0.93 -10.79
C LYS A 85 15.37 -0.33 -9.46
N GLY A 86 15.72 -0.95 -8.33
CA GLY A 86 15.27 -0.47 -7.03
C GLY A 86 13.76 -0.54 -6.86
N ILE A 87 13.10 -1.53 -7.49
CA ILE A 87 11.65 -1.72 -7.38
C ILE A 87 11.38 -2.97 -6.55
N ILE A 88 10.73 -2.79 -5.39
CA ILE A 88 10.25 -3.89 -4.56
C ILE A 88 8.79 -4.17 -4.92
N ILE A 89 8.43 -5.45 -5.11
CA ILE A 89 7.02 -5.87 -5.33
C ILE A 89 6.69 -7.02 -4.40
N ARG A 90 5.65 -6.88 -3.57
CA ARG A 90 5.19 -7.92 -2.64
C ARG A 90 3.67 -8.04 -2.63
N PHE A 91 3.16 -9.27 -2.54
CA PHE A 91 1.77 -9.50 -2.16
C PHE A 91 1.59 -9.21 -0.67
N VAL A 92 0.68 -8.31 -0.34
CA VAL A 92 0.47 -7.84 1.03
C VAL A 92 -0.69 -8.60 1.64
N ILE A 93 -0.41 -9.32 2.73
CA ILE A 93 -1.40 -10.12 3.43
C ILE A 93 -1.14 -10.14 4.94
N GLY A 94 -2.20 -10.01 5.73
CA GLY A 94 -2.18 -10.23 7.16
C GLY A 94 -2.23 -11.72 7.51
N HIS A 95 -2.65 -12.00 8.74
CA HIS A 95 -2.86 -13.34 9.26
C HIS A 95 -4.35 -13.62 9.50
N SER A 96 -4.70 -14.89 9.64
CA SER A 96 -6.07 -15.26 9.95
C SER A 96 -6.40 -14.95 11.42
N ALA A 97 -7.70 -14.91 11.76
CA ALA A 97 -8.14 -14.68 13.14
C ALA A 97 -7.65 -15.78 14.10
N THR A 98 -7.42 -16.99 13.58
CA THR A 98 -6.78 -18.09 14.32
C THR A 98 -5.35 -18.22 13.84
N SER A 99 -4.44 -17.47 14.47
CA SER A 99 -3.02 -17.47 14.11
C SER A 99 -2.45 -18.90 14.01
N GLY A 100 -1.79 -19.19 12.89
CA GLY A 100 -1.25 -20.52 12.59
C GLY A 100 -2.30 -21.53 12.09
N GLY A 101 -3.51 -21.07 11.76
CA GLY A 101 -4.58 -21.86 11.18
C GLY A 101 -4.28 -22.35 9.76
N ILE A 102 -5.23 -23.07 9.17
CA ILE A 102 -5.08 -23.67 7.82
C ILE A 102 -4.82 -22.59 6.76
N LEU A 103 -5.49 -21.45 6.87
CA LEU A 103 -5.33 -20.33 5.94
C LEU A 103 -3.91 -19.74 6.00
N ASP A 104 -3.34 -19.59 7.21
CA ASP A 104 -1.97 -19.11 7.38
C ASP A 104 -0.96 -20.12 6.84
N LYS A 105 -1.13 -21.42 7.15
CA LYS A 105 -0.27 -22.49 6.63
C LYS A 105 -0.26 -22.55 5.09
N ALA A 106 -1.40 -22.28 4.45
CA ALA A 106 -1.48 -22.24 2.99
C ALA A 106 -0.65 -21.07 2.42
N ILE A 107 -0.66 -19.91 3.08
CA ILE A 107 0.20 -18.78 2.71
C ILE A 107 1.66 -19.09 2.98
N ASP A 108 2.00 -19.71 4.11
CA ASP A 108 3.39 -20.05 4.43
C ASP A 108 3.98 -21.05 3.41
N ALA A 109 3.17 -22.01 2.94
CA ALA A 109 3.56 -22.93 1.87
C ALA A 109 3.79 -22.20 0.53
N GLU A 110 2.96 -21.21 0.20
CA GLU A 110 3.14 -20.37 -0.99
C GLU A 110 4.37 -19.48 -0.88
N GLU A 111 4.60 -18.87 0.28
CA GLU A 111 5.78 -18.03 0.54
C GLU A 111 7.07 -18.84 0.40
N LYS A 112 7.09 -20.09 0.89
CA LYS A 112 8.23 -20.99 0.67
C LYS A 112 8.53 -21.24 -0.80
N MET A 113 7.50 -21.20 -1.66
CA MET A 113 7.64 -21.46 -3.10
C MET A 113 8.04 -20.21 -3.89
N HIS A 114 7.49 -19.04 -3.56
CA HIS A 114 7.65 -17.82 -4.37
C HIS A 114 8.46 -16.71 -3.69
N GLY A 115 8.50 -16.67 -2.36
CA GLY A 115 9.24 -15.70 -1.55
C GLY A 115 8.78 -14.25 -1.72
N ASP A 116 7.51 -14.04 -2.07
CA ASP A 116 6.99 -12.78 -2.60
C ASP A 116 5.87 -12.14 -1.80
N PHE A 117 5.67 -12.56 -0.55
CA PHE A 117 4.77 -11.91 0.38
C PHE A 117 5.44 -10.84 1.24
N LEU A 118 4.63 -9.88 1.65
CA LEU A 118 4.82 -9.06 2.83
C LEU A 118 3.73 -9.44 3.83
N ARG A 119 4.14 -10.14 4.91
CA ARG A 119 3.26 -10.55 6.00
C ARG A 119 3.08 -9.37 6.96
N LEU A 120 1.83 -9.02 7.24
CA LEU A 120 1.48 -7.92 8.15
C LEU A 120 1.01 -8.44 9.51
N GLU A 121 1.33 -7.70 10.55
CA GLU A 121 0.68 -7.80 11.87
C GLU A 121 -0.72 -7.18 11.79
N HIS A 122 -1.63 -7.91 11.14
CA HIS A 122 -2.98 -7.49 10.81
C HIS A 122 -3.88 -8.72 10.69
N ILE A 123 -5.03 -8.72 11.35
CA ILE A 123 -6.05 -9.76 11.16
C ILE A 123 -6.85 -9.44 9.91
N GLU A 124 -6.79 -10.33 8.92
CA GLU A 124 -7.59 -10.19 7.70
C GLU A 124 -9.08 -10.26 7.98
N GLY A 125 -9.84 -9.36 7.36
CA GLY A 125 -11.29 -9.30 7.46
C GLY A 125 -11.89 -8.41 6.38
N TYR A 126 -13.14 -8.68 5.99
CA TYR A 126 -13.80 -7.95 4.91
C TYR A 126 -13.89 -6.43 5.17
N LEU A 127 -14.10 -6.02 6.42
CA LEU A 127 -14.22 -4.61 6.83
C LEU A 127 -12.89 -4.01 7.30
N GLU A 128 -11.78 -4.75 7.22
CA GLU A 128 -10.49 -4.34 7.76
C GLU A 128 -9.52 -3.81 6.71
N LEU A 129 -9.97 -3.63 5.46
CA LEU A 129 -9.11 -3.18 4.36
C LEU A 129 -8.44 -1.82 4.63
N SER A 130 -9.17 -0.86 5.20
CA SER A 130 -8.60 0.44 5.60
C SER A 130 -7.51 0.31 6.67
N ALA A 131 -7.66 -0.66 7.59
CA ALA A 131 -6.61 -0.98 8.58
C ALA A 131 -5.43 -1.67 7.91
N LYS A 132 -5.67 -2.62 7.00
CA LYS A 132 -4.64 -3.30 6.23
C LYS A 132 -3.75 -2.31 5.48
N THR A 133 -4.35 -1.37 4.76
CA THR A 133 -3.63 -0.33 4.01
C THR A 133 -2.77 0.54 4.92
N LYS A 134 -3.32 0.93 6.08
CA LYS A 134 -2.55 1.69 7.09
C LYS A 134 -1.34 0.90 7.60
N THR A 135 -1.54 -0.37 7.97
CA THR A 135 -0.46 -1.26 8.42
C THR A 135 0.55 -1.52 7.30
N TYR A 136 0.10 -1.67 6.06
CA TYR A 136 0.97 -1.84 4.89
C TYR A 136 1.96 -0.68 4.75
N PHE A 137 1.49 0.57 4.69
CA PHE A 137 2.39 1.72 4.54
C PHE A 137 3.34 1.86 5.74
N ALA A 138 2.85 1.62 6.96
CA ALA A 138 3.68 1.66 8.16
C ALA A 138 4.81 0.63 8.11
N THR A 139 4.50 -0.62 7.75
CA THR A 139 5.47 -1.71 7.62
C THR A 139 6.41 -1.50 6.44
N ALA A 140 5.91 -1.06 5.28
CA ALA A 140 6.74 -0.84 4.11
C ALA A 140 7.82 0.22 4.36
N VAL A 141 7.46 1.35 5.01
CA VAL A 141 8.40 2.41 5.38
C VAL A 141 9.43 1.95 6.42
N SER A 142 9.06 1.03 7.33
CA SER A 142 10.01 0.51 8.31
C SER A 142 11.03 -0.44 7.69
N MET A 143 10.61 -1.19 6.65
CA MET A 143 11.44 -2.18 5.97
C MET A 143 12.34 -1.60 4.88
N TRP A 144 11.80 -0.73 4.02
CA TRP A 144 12.51 -0.22 2.84
C TRP A 144 12.59 1.30 2.86
N ASP A 145 13.75 1.84 2.48
CA ASP A 145 13.91 3.27 2.24
C ASP A 145 13.65 3.56 0.75
N ALA A 146 12.40 3.89 0.38
CA ALA A 146 12.00 4.15 -1.00
C ALA A 146 11.50 5.59 -1.24
N GLU A 147 11.63 6.09 -2.47
CA GLU A 147 11.08 7.39 -2.87
C GLU A 147 9.55 7.38 -2.97
N PHE A 148 8.97 6.27 -3.44
CA PHE A 148 7.52 6.09 -3.55
C PHE A 148 7.04 4.75 -2.96
N TYR A 149 5.82 4.78 -2.41
CA TYR A 149 5.12 3.60 -1.90
C TYR A 149 3.76 3.51 -2.58
N ILE A 150 3.43 2.35 -3.12
CA ILE A 150 2.30 2.14 -4.02
C ILE A 150 1.45 1.01 -3.49
N LYS A 151 0.13 1.22 -3.46
CA LYS A 151 -0.84 0.16 -3.25
C LYS A 151 -1.50 -0.20 -4.57
N VAL A 152 -1.67 -1.50 -4.82
CA VAL A 152 -2.37 -2.05 -5.99
C VAL A 152 -3.31 -3.16 -5.53
N ASP A 153 -4.48 -3.33 -6.15
CA ASP A 153 -5.33 -4.51 -5.98
C ASP A 153 -4.84 -5.71 -6.82
N ASP A 154 -5.11 -6.94 -6.35
CA ASP A 154 -4.69 -8.18 -7.02
C ASP A 154 -5.49 -8.57 -8.29
N ASP A 155 -6.44 -7.73 -8.69
CA ASP A 155 -7.21 -7.85 -9.93
C ASP A 155 -6.99 -6.65 -10.88
N VAL A 156 -5.83 -6.01 -10.81
CA VAL A 156 -5.43 -4.90 -11.69
C VAL A 156 -4.22 -5.31 -12.54
N HIS A 157 -4.20 -4.91 -13.81
CA HIS A 157 -3.00 -5.01 -14.66
C HIS A 157 -2.19 -3.71 -14.56
N VAL A 158 -0.86 -3.85 -14.45
CA VAL A 158 0.06 -2.72 -14.28
C VAL A 158 1.21 -2.80 -15.28
N ASN A 159 1.52 -1.67 -15.92
CA ASN A 159 2.71 -1.48 -16.75
C ASN A 159 3.81 -0.83 -15.89
N LEU A 160 4.79 -1.62 -15.44
CA LEU A 160 5.78 -1.22 -14.42
C LEU A 160 6.72 -0.11 -14.89
N ALA A 161 7.17 -0.14 -16.14
CA ALA A 161 8.03 0.89 -16.72
C ALA A 161 7.24 2.21 -16.84
N THR A 162 6.01 2.12 -17.33
CA THR A 162 5.11 3.27 -17.46
C THR A 162 4.77 3.88 -16.10
N LEU A 163 4.53 3.05 -15.07
CA LEU A 163 4.39 3.49 -13.67
C LEU A 163 5.66 4.20 -13.20
N GLY A 164 6.83 3.59 -13.40
CA GLY A 164 8.10 4.14 -12.98
C GLY A 164 8.41 5.49 -13.61
N MET A 165 8.24 5.61 -14.93
CA MET A 165 8.41 6.89 -15.65
C MET A 165 7.43 7.96 -15.17
N THR A 166 6.20 7.56 -14.86
CA THR A 166 5.18 8.49 -14.33
C THR A 166 5.61 9.04 -12.97
N LEU A 167 6.06 8.19 -12.05
CA LEU A 167 6.51 8.62 -10.72
C LEU A 167 7.84 9.38 -10.76
N ALA A 168 8.73 9.07 -11.72
CA ALA A 168 9.99 9.78 -11.90
C ALA A 168 9.78 11.28 -12.13
N ALA A 169 8.72 11.66 -12.85
CA ALA A 169 8.34 13.05 -13.09
C ALA A 169 7.95 13.82 -11.82
N HIS A 170 7.74 13.13 -10.69
CA HIS A 170 7.34 13.71 -9.41
C HIS A 170 8.42 13.63 -8.32
N ARG A 171 9.63 13.14 -8.62
CA ARG A 171 10.70 12.91 -7.63
C ARG A 171 11.10 14.13 -6.81
N THR A 172 11.08 15.31 -7.41
CA THR A 172 11.51 16.56 -6.76
C THR A 172 10.45 17.13 -5.81
N LYS A 173 9.26 16.53 -5.77
CA LYS A 173 8.13 17.01 -5.00
C LYS A 173 8.01 16.20 -3.70
N PRO A 174 8.06 16.85 -2.52
CA PRO A 174 8.15 16.14 -1.24
C PRO A 174 6.86 15.40 -0.89
N ARG A 175 5.68 16.01 -1.11
CA ARG A 175 4.37 15.51 -0.69
C ARG A 175 3.44 15.35 -1.88
N VAL A 176 3.51 14.19 -2.53
CA VAL A 176 2.70 13.88 -3.72
C VAL A 176 1.85 12.65 -3.50
N TYR A 177 0.58 12.79 -3.80
CA TYR A 177 -0.40 11.72 -3.86
C TYR A 177 -0.84 11.57 -5.32
N VAL A 178 -0.34 10.53 -5.99
CA VAL A 178 -0.60 10.26 -7.41
C VAL A 178 -1.65 9.16 -7.53
N GLY A 179 -2.67 9.40 -8.35
CA GLY A 179 -3.70 8.42 -8.61
C GLY A 179 -4.67 8.88 -9.69
N CYS A 180 -5.64 8.05 -10.02
CA CYS A 180 -6.78 8.50 -10.79
C CYS A 180 -7.81 9.12 -9.84
N MET A 181 -7.87 10.45 -9.81
CA MET A 181 -8.66 11.18 -8.83
C MET A 181 -10.14 11.15 -9.20
N LYS A 182 -10.98 10.89 -8.21
CA LYS A 182 -12.44 10.83 -8.32
C LYS A 182 -13.12 11.54 -7.15
N SER A 183 -14.38 11.86 -7.34
CA SER A 183 -15.33 12.24 -6.30
C SER A 183 -16.69 11.66 -6.69
N GLY A 184 -17.37 11.03 -5.74
CA GLY A 184 -18.61 10.30 -5.96
C GLY A 184 -19.55 10.43 -4.77
N PRO A 185 -20.82 10.00 -4.92
CA PRO A 185 -21.80 10.13 -3.86
C PRO A 185 -21.37 9.37 -2.60
N VAL A 186 -21.61 9.96 -1.43
CA VAL A 186 -21.44 9.27 -0.16
C VAL A 186 -22.48 8.16 -0.06
N LEU A 187 -22.04 6.95 0.27
CA LEU A 187 -22.90 5.77 0.33
C LEU A 187 -23.67 5.73 1.67
N ALA A 188 -24.60 6.66 1.84
CA ALA A 188 -25.36 6.87 3.09
C ALA A 188 -26.57 5.93 3.28
N ARG A 189 -26.87 5.05 2.32
CA ARG A 189 -28.03 4.13 2.40
C ARG A 189 -27.61 2.78 2.96
N LYS A 190 -28.25 2.33 4.04
CA LYS A 190 -28.04 0.97 4.57
C LYS A 190 -28.36 -0.08 3.50
N GLY A 191 -27.60 -1.18 3.50
CA GLY A 191 -27.81 -2.31 2.59
C GLY A 191 -27.07 -2.22 1.24
N VAL A 192 -26.48 -1.06 0.91
CA VAL A 192 -25.57 -0.98 -0.25
C VAL A 192 -24.16 -1.45 0.13
N LYS A 193 -23.45 -2.01 -0.85
CA LYS A 193 -22.03 -2.35 -0.69
C LYS A 193 -21.26 -1.08 -0.28
N TYR A 194 -20.42 -1.18 0.74
CA TYR A 194 -19.65 -0.08 1.30
C TYR A 194 -20.48 1.08 1.89
N TYR A 195 -21.67 0.77 2.43
CA TYR A 195 -22.41 1.71 3.26
C TYR A 195 -21.49 2.38 4.30
N GLU A 196 -21.49 3.71 4.33
CA GLU A 196 -20.69 4.50 5.25
C GLU A 196 -21.53 4.84 6.49
N PRO A 197 -21.33 4.17 7.63
CA PRO A 197 -22.11 4.42 8.85
C PRO A 197 -21.93 5.84 9.38
N GLU A 198 -20.78 6.47 9.11
CA GLU A 198 -20.46 7.83 9.52
C GLU A 198 -20.64 8.84 8.38
N TYR A 199 -21.59 8.59 7.46
CA TYR A 199 -21.83 9.44 6.29
C TYR A 199 -22.05 10.92 6.64
N TRP A 200 -22.57 11.19 7.84
CA TRP A 200 -22.81 12.54 8.37
C TRP A 200 -21.54 13.38 8.50
N LYS A 201 -20.35 12.76 8.58
CA LYS A 201 -19.05 13.47 8.57
C LYS A 201 -18.71 14.10 7.22
N PHE A 202 -19.40 13.68 6.16
CA PHE A 202 -19.25 14.22 4.81
C PHE A 202 -20.36 15.24 4.47
N GLY A 203 -21.12 15.66 5.49
CA GLY A 203 -22.27 16.55 5.38
C GLY A 203 -23.59 15.80 5.29
N GLU A 204 -24.47 16.22 4.38
CA GLU A 204 -25.85 15.72 4.32
C GLU A 204 -26.04 14.59 3.30
N ILE A 205 -27.22 13.96 3.33
CA ILE A 205 -27.60 12.95 2.35
C ILE A 205 -27.61 13.60 0.96
N GLY A 206 -26.85 13.01 0.02
CA GLY A 206 -26.68 13.54 -1.33
C GLY A 206 -25.31 14.20 -1.54
N ASN A 207 -24.55 14.46 -0.48
CA ASN A 207 -23.18 14.94 -0.59
C ASN A 207 -22.25 13.92 -1.25
N LYS A 208 -21.13 14.43 -1.74
CA LYS A 208 -20.06 13.63 -2.36
C LYS A 208 -18.87 13.54 -1.41
N TYR A 209 -18.14 12.44 -1.51
CA TYR A 209 -16.81 12.34 -0.91
C TYR A 209 -15.91 13.46 -1.46
N PHE A 210 -14.98 13.94 -0.64
CA PHE A 210 -13.89 14.80 -1.11
C PHE A 210 -13.10 14.09 -2.22
N ARG A 211 -12.32 14.86 -2.99
CA ARG A 211 -11.56 14.29 -4.10
C ARG A 211 -10.42 13.41 -3.59
N HIS A 212 -10.36 12.16 -4.04
CA HIS A 212 -9.36 11.16 -3.65
C HIS A 212 -9.02 10.25 -4.84
N ALA A 213 -7.88 9.56 -4.82
CA ALA A 213 -7.57 8.56 -5.83
C ALA A 213 -8.49 7.34 -5.70
N THR A 214 -8.75 6.66 -6.81
CA THR A 214 -9.44 5.38 -6.78
C THR A 214 -8.60 4.28 -6.13
N GLY A 215 -9.24 3.34 -5.42
CA GLY A 215 -8.55 2.30 -4.66
C GLY A 215 -7.70 1.31 -5.47
N GLN A 216 -7.94 1.14 -6.77
CA GLN A 216 -7.26 0.11 -7.58
C GLN A 216 -5.74 0.28 -7.64
N LEU A 217 -5.28 1.52 -7.80
CA LEU A 217 -3.86 1.87 -7.74
C LEU A 217 -3.69 3.34 -7.35
N TYR A 218 -2.80 3.58 -6.39
CA TYR A 218 -2.31 4.92 -6.06
C TYR A 218 -0.90 4.86 -5.50
N ALA A 219 -0.16 5.96 -5.64
CA ALA A 219 1.21 6.10 -5.20
C ALA A 219 1.38 7.31 -4.27
N LEU A 220 2.17 7.13 -3.22
CA LEU A 220 2.50 8.13 -2.23
C LEU A 220 4.00 8.40 -2.25
N SER A 221 4.39 9.67 -2.16
CA SER A 221 5.78 10.00 -1.86
C SER A 221 6.17 9.49 -0.47
N LYS A 222 7.48 9.33 -0.25
CA LYS A 222 8.05 8.91 1.03
C LYS A 222 7.52 9.70 2.23
N ASP A 223 7.39 11.02 2.10
CA ASP A 223 6.92 11.87 3.21
C ASP A 223 5.49 11.52 3.62
N LEU A 224 4.60 11.25 2.66
CA LEU A 224 3.21 10.88 2.95
C LEU A 224 3.10 9.47 3.54
N ALA A 225 3.87 8.52 3.00
CA ALA A 225 3.92 7.17 3.57
C ALA A 225 4.49 7.21 5.00
N THR A 226 5.51 8.03 5.24
CA THR A 226 6.10 8.25 6.57
C THR A 226 5.11 8.92 7.51
N TYR A 227 4.34 9.90 7.04
CA TYR A 227 3.25 10.52 7.79
C TYR A 227 2.24 9.48 8.26
N ILE A 228 1.83 8.55 7.37
CA ILE A 228 0.95 7.43 7.75
C ILE A 228 1.60 6.58 8.84
N SER A 229 2.86 6.19 8.66
CA SER A 229 3.59 5.35 9.61
C SER A 229 3.64 5.95 11.01
N ILE A 230 3.98 7.24 11.12
CA ILE A 230 4.08 7.97 12.40
C ILE A 230 2.71 8.16 13.04
N ASN A 231 1.69 8.54 12.26
CA ASN A 231 0.40 8.97 12.78
C ASN A 231 -0.67 7.88 12.78
N GLN A 232 -0.32 6.63 12.45
CA GLN A 232 -1.28 5.55 12.22
C GLN A 232 -2.33 5.35 13.32
N HIS A 233 -2.02 5.64 14.58
CA HIS A 233 -2.94 5.52 15.71
C HIS A 233 -4.03 6.60 15.74
N LEU A 234 -3.83 7.73 15.04
CA LEU A 234 -4.78 8.84 14.92
C LEU A 234 -5.61 8.77 13.63
N LEU A 235 -5.12 8.03 12.62
CA LEU A 235 -5.76 7.99 11.31
C LEU A 235 -7.06 7.19 11.33
N HIS A 236 -8.17 7.92 11.10
CA HIS A 236 -9.53 7.40 11.06
C HIS A 236 -9.74 6.44 9.89
N LYS A 237 -10.59 5.43 10.08
CA LYS A 237 -10.95 4.45 9.04
C LYS A 237 -12.41 4.63 8.68
N TYR A 238 -12.68 4.89 7.41
CA TYR A 238 -14.00 4.85 6.81
C TYR A 238 -14.25 3.47 6.17
N ALA A 239 -15.50 3.21 5.78
CA ALA A 239 -15.91 1.94 5.18
C ALA A 239 -15.21 1.65 3.85
N ASN A 240 -14.91 2.71 3.08
CA ASN A 240 -14.12 2.62 1.85
C ASN A 240 -12.65 2.91 2.17
N GLU A 241 -11.75 2.05 1.71
CA GLU A 241 -10.31 2.18 1.96
C GLU A 241 -9.70 3.40 1.25
N ASP A 242 -10.12 3.68 0.02
CA ASP A 242 -9.61 4.80 -0.78
C ASP A 242 -10.09 6.15 -0.25
N VAL A 243 -11.33 6.19 0.25
CA VAL A 243 -11.85 7.31 1.04
C VAL A 243 -11.06 7.46 2.34
N SER A 244 -10.76 6.36 3.05
CA SER A 244 -9.93 6.44 4.27
C SER A 244 -8.58 7.09 3.98
N LEU A 245 -7.86 6.58 2.98
CA LEU A 245 -6.56 7.11 2.59
C LEU A 245 -6.62 8.60 2.24
N GLY A 246 -7.56 9.00 1.36
CA GLY A 246 -7.67 10.40 0.96
C GLY A 246 -8.01 11.33 2.13
N SER A 247 -8.75 10.85 3.14
CA SER A 247 -9.08 11.66 4.32
C SER A 247 -7.86 12.02 5.16
N TRP A 248 -6.81 11.19 5.12
CA TRP A 248 -5.58 11.42 5.86
C TRP A 248 -4.77 12.58 5.30
N PHE A 249 -5.06 13.01 4.08
CA PHE A 249 -4.31 14.05 3.37
C PHE A 249 -5.09 15.35 3.15
N ILE A 250 -6.41 15.37 3.38
CA ILE A 250 -7.26 16.54 3.08
C ILE A 250 -6.86 17.80 3.85
N GLY A 251 -6.34 17.65 5.07
CA GLY A 251 -5.87 18.75 5.91
C GLY A 251 -4.38 19.07 5.76
N LEU A 252 -3.69 18.40 4.84
CA LEU A 252 -2.26 18.55 4.61
C LEU A 252 -1.99 19.30 3.30
N ASP A 253 -0.86 19.98 3.23
CA ASP A 253 -0.37 20.61 1.99
C ASP A 253 0.21 19.54 1.03
N VAL A 254 -0.68 18.83 0.35
CA VAL A 254 -0.37 17.68 -0.53
C VAL A 254 -0.76 17.98 -1.97
N GLU A 255 0.18 17.74 -2.89
CA GLU A 255 -0.12 17.78 -4.31
C GLU A 255 -0.89 16.51 -4.72
N HIS A 256 -2.16 16.69 -5.07
CA HIS A 256 -3.01 15.64 -5.62
C HIS A 256 -2.86 15.61 -7.14
N VAL A 257 -2.16 14.60 -7.66
CA VAL A 257 -1.96 14.42 -9.10
C VAL A 257 -3.03 13.50 -9.65
N ASP A 258 -3.91 14.05 -10.51
CA ASP A 258 -4.91 13.28 -11.25
C ASP A 258 -4.34 12.78 -12.58
N ASP A 259 -3.87 11.53 -12.59
CA ASP A 259 -3.39 10.88 -13.80
C ASP A 259 -4.36 9.77 -14.24
N ARG A 260 -5.08 10.05 -15.34
CA ARG A 260 -6.08 9.16 -15.93
C ARG A 260 -5.49 7.88 -16.51
N ARG A 261 -4.17 7.79 -16.70
CA ARG A 261 -3.50 6.55 -17.13
C ARG A 261 -3.49 5.49 -16.03
N LEU A 262 -3.77 5.85 -14.77
CA LEU A 262 -3.88 4.92 -13.64
C LEU A 262 -5.28 4.28 -13.52
N CYS A 263 -6.19 4.54 -14.47
CA CYS A 263 -7.55 4.00 -14.45
C CYS A 263 -8.14 3.78 -15.84
N CYS A 264 -7.33 3.25 -16.76
CA CYS A 264 -7.84 2.87 -18.07
C CYS A 264 -8.79 1.68 -17.98
N GLY A 265 -9.77 1.64 -18.88
CA GLY A 265 -10.58 0.47 -19.11
C GLY A 265 -9.78 -0.65 -19.76
N THR A 266 -10.22 -1.89 -19.57
CA THR A 266 -9.71 -3.04 -20.33
C THR A 266 -10.00 -2.89 -21.84
N PRO A 267 -9.47 -3.77 -22.71
CA PRO A 267 -9.75 -3.74 -24.14
C PRO A 267 -11.22 -3.46 -24.47
N PRO A 268 -11.48 -2.54 -25.42
CA PRO A 268 -10.50 -1.91 -26.32
C PRO A 268 -9.89 -0.56 -25.86
N ASP A 269 -10.23 -0.02 -24.67
CA ASP A 269 -9.81 1.34 -24.24
C ASP A 269 -8.27 1.46 -24.10
N CYS A 270 -7.65 0.54 -23.37
CA CYS A 270 -6.20 0.59 -23.14
C CYS A 270 -5.39 0.35 -24.44
N GLU A 271 -5.89 -0.45 -25.38
CA GLU A 271 -5.27 -0.68 -26.68
C GLU A 271 -5.25 0.60 -27.53
N TRP A 272 -6.40 1.25 -27.67
CA TRP A 272 -6.49 2.50 -28.42
C TRP A 272 -5.60 3.60 -27.81
N LYS A 273 -5.51 3.66 -26.48
CA LYS A 273 -4.62 4.60 -25.81
C LYS A 273 -3.15 4.29 -26.06
N ALA A 274 -2.75 3.02 -26.05
CA ALA A 274 -1.39 2.61 -26.38
C ALA A 274 -1.02 2.97 -27.83
N GLN A 275 -1.92 2.77 -28.80
CA GLN A 275 -1.72 3.16 -30.21
C GLN A 275 -1.51 4.66 -30.39
N LEU A 276 -2.09 5.49 -29.51
CA LEU A 276 -1.90 6.94 -29.50
C LEU A 276 -0.68 7.40 -28.69
N GLY A 277 0.21 6.47 -28.30
CA GLY A 277 1.39 6.77 -27.48
C GLY A 277 1.06 7.13 -26.02
N LYS A 278 -0.17 6.86 -25.56
CA LYS A 278 -0.64 7.13 -24.20
C LYS A 278 -0.82 5.82 -23.44
N THR A 279 0.21 4.98 -23.42
CA THR A 279 0.20 3.71 -22.68
C THR A 279 -0.31 3.90 -21.26
N CYS A 280 -1.26 3.06 -20.87
CA CYS A 280 -1.86 3.09 -19.56
C CYS A 280 -0.88 2.58 -18.50
N VAL A 281 -0.90 3.21 -17.33
CA VAL A 281 -0.15 2.75 -16.15
C VAL A 281 -0.88 1.57 -15.52
N ALA A 282 -2.20 1.67 -15.39
CA ALA A 282 -3.04 0.62 -14.81
C ALA A 282 -4.35 0.47 -15.59
N THR A 283 -4.79 -0.78 -15.67
CA THR A 283 -5.94 -1.20 -16.48
C THR A 283 -6.87 -2.08 -15.65
N PHE A 284 -8.15 -1.72 -15.59
CA PHE A 284 -9.19 -2.47 -14.88
C PHE A 284 -10.62 -2.13 -15.35
N ASP A 285 -11.61 -2.92 -14.94
CA ASP A 285 -13.02 -2.65 -15.24
C ASP A 285 -13.70 -1.92 -14.08
N TRP A 286 -14.25 -0.73 -14.33
CA TRP A 286 -15.02 0.03 -13.34
C TRP A 286 -16.21 -0.78 -12.78
N ARG A 287 -16.85 -1.61 -13.63
CA ARG A 287 -18.01 -2.43 -13.26
C ARG A 287 -17.71 -3.40 -12.12
N CYS A 288 -16.52 -3.98 -12.09
CA CYS A 288 -16.13 -4.94 -11.06
C CYS A 288 -15.17 -4.33 -10.03
N SER A 289 -14.80 -3.05 -10.19
CA SER A 289 -13.80 -2.36 -9.36
C SER A 289 -12.44 -3.07 -9.38
N GLY A 290 -12.07 -3.58 -10.56
CA GLY A 290 -10.99 -4.53 -10.84
C GLY A 290 -11.27 -5.18 -12.20
N ILE A 291 -10.35 -5.94 -12.78
CA ILE A 291 -10.61 -6.71 -14.01
C ILE A 291 -11.69 -7.76 -13.69
N CYS A 292 -12.84 -7.69 -14.38
CA CYS A 292 -13.89 -8.67 -14.22
C CYS A 292 -13.35 -10.05 -14.63
N LYS A 293 -13.58 -11.10 -13.81
CA LYS A 293 -13.01 -12.44 -14.03
C LYS A 293 -11.49 -12.39 -14.21
N SER A 294 -10.80 -11.72 -13.29
CA SER A 294 -9.37 -11.41 -13.40
C SER A 294 -8.47 -12.63 -13.55
N VAL A 295 -8.82 -13.75 -12.93
CA VAL A 295 -8.05 -15.00 -13.04
C VAL A 295 -7.89 -15.43 -14.50
N GLU A 296 -8.94 -15.28 -15.30
CA GLU A 296 -8.95 -15.64 -16.72
C GLU A 296 -8.52 -14.46 -17.61
N ARG A 297 -9.01 -13.25 -17.32
CA ARG A 297 -8.91 -12.11 -18.24
C ARG A 297 -7.64 -11.27 -18.10
N ILE A 298 -6.91 -11.33 -16.99
CA ILE A 298 -5.71 -10.50 -16.84
C ILE A 298 -4.63 -10.85 -17.87
N LYS A 299 -4.59 -12.11 -18.34
CA LYS A 299 -3.67 -12.54 -19.38
C LYS A 299 -3.97 -11.86 -20.72
N GLU A 300 -5.22 -11.90 -21.16
CA GLU A 300 -5.68 -11.19 -22.37
C GLU A 300 -5.40 -9.68 -22.28
N VAL A 301 -5.72 -9.07 -21.14
CA VAL A 301 -5.43 -7.64 -20.90
C VAL A 301 -3.93 -7.37 -20.96
N HIS A 302 -3.09 -8.26 -20.43
CA HIS A 302 -1.64 -8.11 -20.47
C HIS A 302 -1.09 -8.24 -21.90
N GLU A 303 -1.60 -9.17 -22.70
CA GLU A 303 -1.18 -9.36 -24.10
C GLU A 303 -1.53 -8.15 -24.98
N LEU A 304 -2.70 -7.53 -24.74
CA LEU A 304 -3.20 -6.43 -25.57
C LEU A 304 -2.76 -5.05 -25.08
N CYS A 305 -2.62 -4.87 -23.76
CA CYS A 305 -2.37 -3.56 -23.14
C CYS A 305 -1.05 -3.50 -22.36
N GLY A 306 -0.29 -4.59 -22.34
CA GLY A 306 1.06 -4.64 -21.78
C GLY A 306 2.03 -3.75 -22.54
N GLU A 307 2.94 -3.13 -21.81
CA GLU A 307 4.17 -2.60 -22.38
C GLU A 307 5.08 -3.76 -22.85
N GLY A 308 5.95 -3.51 -23.84
CA GLY A 308 6.83 -4.56 -24.35
C GLY A 308 7.78 -5.09 -23.27
N GLU A 309 8.14 -6.37 -23.32
CA GLU A 309 8.89 -7.07 -22.25
C GLU A 309 10.20 -6.37 -21.85
N ASP A 310 10.91 -5.77 -22.80
CA ASP A 310 12.18 -5.06 -22.56
C ASP A 310 12.02 -3.59 -22.13
N THR A 311 10.79 -3.08 -22.10
CA THR A 311 10.52 -1.67 -21.79
C THR A 311 10.97 -1.33 -20.37
N LEU A 312 10.65 -2.20 -19.41
CA LEU A 312 11.05 -2.05 -18.01
C LEU A 312 12.57 -2.02 -17.84
N TRP A 313 13.29 -2.87 -18.56
CA TRP A 313 14.74 -2.98 -18.45
C TRP A 313 15.47 -1.84 -19.15
N ARG A 314 14.92 -1.30 -20.23
CA ARG A 314 15.46 -0.13 -20.94
C ARG A 314 15.09 1.20 -20.31
N ALA A 315 13.99 1.26 -19.54
CA ALA A 315 13.55 2.49 -18.89
C ALA A 315 14.62 3.01 -17.92
N SER A 316 14.91 4.29 -18.01
CA SER A 316 15.74 5.03 -17.06
C SER A 316 14.84 6.04 -16.39
N PHE A 317 14.61 5.82 -15.09
CA PHE A 317 13.89 6.72 -14.22
C PHE A 317 14.84 7.24 -13.16
#